data_AF-A0A8E2F042-F1
#
_entry.id   AF-A0A8E2F042-F1
#
_cell.length_a   1.000
_cell.length_b   1.000
_cell.length_c   1.000
_cell.angle_alpha   90.00
_cell.angle_beta   90.00
_cell.angle_gamma   90.00
#
_symmetry.space_group_name_H-M   'P 1'
#
loop_
_entity.id
_entity.type
_entity.pdbx_description
1 polymer ?
#
loop_
_entity_poly.entity_id
_entity_poly.type
_entity_poly.pdbx_seq_one_letter_code
_entity_poly.pdbx_strand_id
1 'polypeptide(L)'
;MLRRQSAKGGWIPSPGQWPVDPQEDVEVSNDRIWIDGCFDFSHHGHAGAMLQARQLGTELLVGIHSDEAILENKGPTVMTLKERVHAVEACRWVTKSIPHAPYVTSLPWISHYGCQYVVHGDDITSDSSGEDCYRFVKSAGRFKVVKRTPGISTTDLVGRMLLCTKTHFIHSLEKMLAGEEGPGSEEERKKTGEAMSQRIKDYATDSTGLAPGSEVWYWHASRPAKERRTTQTSSDHRRNSHGHSSHGHHRSGSNPVKEEKGTFSKLVAGNGAKPGQSVAYVDGGFDLFSSGHIEFLRLVTEAEEEAGRQRGWYTEEAKAERIKQTGSDYGPVFLIAGIHDDEVINHWKGINYPIMNIFERGLCVLQCKVRPSPYFLPPLLPALPLHPTSPTPAPTPNPPSCFG
;
A
#
# COMPACT_ATOMS: atom_id res chain seq x y z
N MET A 1 -24.75 -27.01 -25.98
CA MET A 1 -23.94 -26.10 -25.15
C MET A 1 -23.30 -25.06 -26.07
N LEU A 2 -23.90 -23.88 -26.20
CA LEU A 2 -23.32 -22.79 -26.98
C LEU A 2 -22.14 -22.20 -26.19
N ARG A 3 -20.93 -22.27 -26.75
CA ARG A 3 -19.77 -21.54 -26.24
C ARG A 3 -20.10 -20.04 -26.26
N ARG A 4 -20.19 -19.40 -25.10
CA ARG A 4 -20.27 -17.93 -25.03
C ARG A 4 -18.90 -17.40 -25.47
N GLN A 5 -18.79 -16.86 -26.68
CA GLN A 5 -17.62 -16.11 -27.11
C GLN A 5 -17.81 -14.65 -26.71
N SER A 6 -16.76 -13.99 -26.19
CA SER A 6 -16.79 -12.52 -26.11
C SER A 6 -16.87 -11.94 -27.52
N ALA A 7 -17.29 -10.69 -27.66
CA ALA A 7 -17.40 -10.02 -28.97
C ALA A 7 -16.08 -9.95 -29.77
N LYS A 8 -14.92 -10.20 -29.14
CA LYS A 8 -13.60 -10.37 -29.79
C LYS A 8 -13.06 -11.82 -29.74
N GLY A 9 -13.87 -12.79 -29.34
CA GLY A 9 -13.43 -14.18 -29.14
C GLY A 9 -12.58 -14.40 -27.88
N GLY A 10 -12.56 -13.43 -26.96
CA GLY A 10 -11.88 -13.57 -25.67
C GLY A 10 -12.45 -14.74 -24.87
N TRP A 11 -11.56 -15.50 -24.23
CA TRP A 11 -11.91 -16.69 -23.46
C TRP A 11 -12.84 -16.29 -22.29
N ILE A 12 -14.06 -16.82 -22.30
CA ILE A 12 -14.97 -16.79 -21.16
C ILE A 12 -14.81 -18.14 -20.47
N PRO A 13 -14.38 -18.17 -19.20
CA PRO A 13 -14.27 -19.42 -18.46
C PRO A 13 -15.60 -20.18 -18.42
N SER A 14 -15.52 -21.51 -18.50
CA SER A 14 -16.70 -22.33 -18.21
C SER A 14 -16.97 -22.34 -16.70
N PRO A 15 -18.20 -22.66 -16.25
CA PRO A 15 -18.45 -22.89 -14.82
C PRO A 15 -17.43 -23.88 -14.23
N GLY A 16 -16.88 -23.55 -13.07
CA GLY A 16 -15.81 -24.31 -12.42
C GLY A 16 -14.39 -24.05 -12.96
N GLN A 17 -14.23 -23.14 -13.93
CA GLN A 17 -12.93 -22.76 -14.50
C GLN A 17 -12.61 -21.27 -14.32
N TRP A 18 -13.39 -20.54 -13.52
CA TRP A 18 -13.12 -19.14 -13.22
C TRP A 18 -11.84 -19.03 -12.39
N PRO A 19 -11.00 -18.01 -12.65
CA PRO A 19 -9.68 -17.90 -12.06
C PRO A 19 -9.70 -17.84 -10.53
N VAL A 20 -10.76 -17.25 -9.97
CA VAL A 20 -11.05 -17.18 -8.54
C VAL A 20 -12.55 -17.28 -8.32
N ASP A 21 -12.93 -17.73 -7.13
CA ASP A 21 -14.33 -17.79 -6.72
C ASP A 21 -15.07 -16.46 -6.86
N PRO A 22 -16.40 -16.47 -7.02
CA PRO A 22 -17.24 -17.66 -7.16
C PRO A 22 -17.07 -18.34 -8.53
N GLN A 23 -17.43 -19.63 -8.59
CA GLN A 23 -17.42 -20.38 -9.85
C GLN A 23 -18.77 -20.32 -10.59
N GLU A 24 -19.81 -19.86 -9.90
CA GLU A 24 -21.17 -19.66 -10.38
C GLU A 24 -21.47 -18.17 -10.52
N ASP A 25 -22.38 -17.82 -11.43
CA ASP A 25 -22.78 -16.44 -11.66
C ASP A 25 -23.41 -15.82 -10.40
N VAL A 26 -22.98 -14.61 -10.06
CA VAL A 26 -23.57 -13.81 -8.97
C VAL A 26 -24.58 -12.83 -9.54
N GLU A 27 -25.67 -12.61 -8.81
CA GLU A 27 -26.63 -11.56 -9.14
C GLU A 27 -25.94 -10.19 -9.27
N VAL A 28 -26.29 -9.47 -10.34
CA VAL A 28 -25.71 -8.17 -10.63
C VAL A 28 -26.27 -7.13 -9.66
N SER A 29 -25.37 -6.39 -8.99
CA SER A 29 -25.73 -5.32 -8.04
C SER A 29 -25.14 -3.98 -8.46
N ASN A 30 -25.93 -2.92 -8.27
CA ASN A 30 -25.50 -1.52 -8.43
C ASN A 30 -24.34 -1.15 -7.48
N ASP A 31 -24.24 -1.83 -6.34
CA ASP A 31 -23.24 -1.56 -5.31
C ASP A 31 -21.91 -2.27 -5.57
N ARG A 32 -21.85 -3.13 -6.59
CA ARG A 32 -20.62 -3.84 -6.94
C ARG A 32 -19.99 -3.22 -8.18
N ILE A 33 -18.79 -2.69 -7.97
CA ILE A 33 -18.04 -1.94 -8.96
C ILE A 33 -16.89 -2.79 -9.48
N TRP A 34 -16.65 -2.70 -10.78
CA TRP A 34 -15.51 -3.30 -11.45
C TRP A 34 -14.53 -2.23 -11.89
N ILE A 35 -13.24 -2.46 -11.67
CA ILE A 35 -12.15 -1.72 -12.32
C ILE A 35 -11.15 -2.74 -12.82
N ASP A 36 -10.57 -2.53 -13.99
CA ASP A 36 -9.52 -3.41 -14.50
C ASP A 36 -8.32 -2.63 -15.02
N GLY A 37 -7.19 -3.32 -15.12
CA GLY A 37 -5.97 -2.71 -15.56
C GLY A 37 -4.74 -3.61 -15.43
N CYS A 38 -3.62 -3.05 -15.90
CA CYS A 38 -2.31 -3.65 -15.78
C CYS A 38 -1.82 -3.65 -14.32
N PHE A 39 -1.94 -2.52 -13.62
CA PHE A 39 -1.41 -2.29 -12.26
C PHE A 39 0.08 -2.65 -12.10
N ASP A 40 0.86 -2.47 -13.16
CA ASP A 40 2.31 -2.62 -13.12
C ASP A 40 2.97 -1.39 -12.48
N PHE A 41 3.98 -1.60 -11.64
CA PHE A 41 4.46 -0.61 -10.67
C PHE A 41 3.28 0.08 -9.93
N SER A 42 2.50 -0.69 -9.19
CA SER A 42 1.38 -0.13 -8.41
C SER A 42 1.86 1.05 -7.55
N HIS A 43 1.11 2.14 -7.59
CA HIS A 43 1.49 3.43 -7.04
C HIS A 43 0.22 4.18 -6.61
N HIS A 44 0.37 5.26 -5.84
CA HIS A 44 -0.77 6.01 -5.32
C HIS A 44 -1.77 6.40 -6.43
N GLY A 45 -1.33 6.76 -7.65
CA GLY A 45 -2.25 7.01 -8.76
C GLY A 45 -3.28 5.89 -9.06
N HIS A 46 -2.87 4.62 -9.00
CA HIS A 46 -3.76 3.46 -9.15
C HIS A 46 -4.72 3.35 -7.95
N ALA A 47 -4.19 3.50 -6.74
CA ALA A 47 -4.99 3.44 -5.52
C ALA A 47 -6.02 4.58 -5.42
N GLY A 48 -5.70 5.76 -5.94
CA GLY A 48 -6.64 6.88 -6.05
C GLY A 48 -7.80 6.61 -7.02
N ALA A 49 -7.56 5.86 -8.10
CA ALA A 49 -8.64 5.39 -8.96
C ALA A 49 -9.50 4.32 -8.25
N MET A 50 -8.87 3.40 -7.52
CA MET A 50 -9.57 2.41 -6.71
C MET A 50 -10.40 3.05 -5.59
N LEU A 51 -9.90 4.10 -4.92
CA LEU A 51 -10.65 4.87 -3.93
C LEU A 51 -11.90 5.50 -4.55
N GLN A 52 -11.75 6.22 -5.66
CA GLN A 52 -12.91 6.82 -6.35
C GLN A 52 -13.92 5.76 -6.81
N ALA A 53 -13.44 4.62 -7.33
CA ALA A 53 -14.30 3.51 -7.73
C ALA A 53 -15.03 2.90 -6.52
N ARG A 54 -14.32 2.72 -5.39
CA ARG A 54 -14.86 2.22 -4.13
C ARG A 54 -15.97 3.11 -3.59
N GLN A 55 -15.86 4.43 -3.71
CA GLN A 55 -16.89 5.36 -3.24
C GLN A 55 -18.21 5.30 -4.05
N LEU A 56 -18.23 4.62 -5.20
CA LEU A 56 -19.42 4.44 -6.04
C LEU A 56 -20.24 3.19 -5.68
N GLY A 57 -19.78 2.37 -4.73
CA GLY A 57 -20.47 1.15 -4.31
C GLY A 57 -19.97 0.61 -2.96
N THR A 58 -20.40 -0.59 -2.58
CA THR A 58 -20.00 -1.26 -1.33
C THR A 58 -19.01 -2.40 -1.55
N GLU A 59 -18.75 -2.79 -2.80
CA GLU A 59 -17.79 -3.82 -3.21
C GLU A 59 -16.99 -3.35 -4.43
N LEU A 60 -15.67 -3.48 -4.38
CA LEU A 60 -14.77 -3.16 -5.50
C LEU A 60 -14.00 -4.42 -5.91
N LEU A 61 -14.34 -4.93 -7.09
CA LEU A 61 -13.67 -6.07 -7.72
C LEU A 61 -12.69 -5.52 -8.74
N VAL A 62 -11.44 -5.98 -8.66
CA VAL A 62 -10.36 -5.47 -9.51
C VAL A 62 -9.89 -6.58 -10.45
N GLY A 63 -10.10 -6.40 -11.75
CA GLY A 63 -9.58 -7.27 -12.80
C GLY A 63 -8.12 -6.96 -13.12
N ILE A 64 -7.25 -7.95 -13.03
CA ILE A 64 -5.82 -7.81 -13.36
C ILE A 64 -5.53 -8.58 -14.63
N HIS A 65 -5.07 -7.89 -15.67
CA HIS A 65 -4.74 -8.53 -16.96
C HIS A 65 -3.53 -9.45 -16.83
N SER A 66 -3.49 -10.53 -17.63
CA SER A 66 -2.31 -11.42 -17.71
C SER A 66 -1.13 -10.74 -18.43
N ASP A 67 0.07 -11.26 -18.20
CA ASP A 67 1.29 -10.71 -18.81
C ASP A 67 1.24 -10.83 -20.35
N GLU A 68 0.66 -11.91 -20.88
CA GLU A 68 0.49 -12.13 -22.32
C GLU A 68 -0.48 -11.11 -22.94
N ALA A 69 -1.60 -10.85 -22.27
CA ALA A 69 -2.60 -9.91 -22.75
C ALA A 69 -2.06 -8.46 -22.77
N ILE A 70 -1.23 -8.10 -21.79
CA ILE A 70 -0.60 -6.77 -21.73
C ILE A 70 0.48 -6.66 -22.82
N LEU A 71 1.29 -7.70 -23.02
CA LEU A 71 2.33 -7.74 -24.05
C LEU A 71 1.76 -7.54 -25.46
N GLU A 72 0.63 -8.18 -25.76
CA GLU A 72 -0.04 -8.05 -27.05
C GLU A 72 -0.55 -6.63 -27.33
N ASN A 73 -1.02 -5.93 -26.29
CA ASN A 73 -1.75 -4.67 -26.46
C ASN A 73 -0.92 -3.40 -26.19
N LYS A 74 0.15 -3.50 -25.39
CA LYS A 74 0.92 -2.34 -24.95
C LYS A 74 2.42 -2.60 -25.01
N GLY A 75 2.88 -3.61 -24.29
CA GLY A 75 4.30 -3.88 -24.08
C GLY A 75 4.53 -4.72 -22.82
N PRO A 76 5.77 -5.14 -22.54
CA PRO A 76 6.04 -6.02 -21.42
C PRO A 76 5.79 -5.32 -20.08
N THR A 77 5.37 -6.11 -19.09
CA THR A 77 5.32 -5.70 -17.68
C THR A 77 6.69 -5.88 -17.04
N VAL A 78 6.96 -5.09 -16.00
CA VAL A 78 8.13 -5.32 -15.13
C VAL A 78 7.76 -6.29 -14.00
N MET A 79 6.59 -6.14 -13.42
CA MET A 79 6.09 -7.02 -12.36
C MET A 79 5.30 -8.19 -12.94
N THR A 80 5.54 -9.39 -12.42
CA THR A 80 4.77 -10.59 -12.76
C THR A 80 3.30 -10.43 -12.37
N LEU A 81 2.39 -11.17 -13.01
CA LEU A 81 0.98 -11.20 -12.62
C LEU A 81 0.77 -11.43 -11.12
N LYS A 82 1.52 -12.36 -10.52
CA LYS A 82 1.40 -12.67 -9.08
C LYS A 82 1.74 -11.46 -8.20
N GLU A 83 2.79 -10.72 -8.54
CA GLU A 83 3.17 -9.52 -7.79
C GLU A 83 2.16 -8.39 -7.96
N ARG A 84 1.61 -8.22 -9.17
CA ARG A 84 0.56 -7.23 -9.45
C ARG A 84 -0.72 -7.53 -8.68
N VAL A 85 -1.15 -8.80 -8.66
CA VAL A 85 -2.29 -9.26 -7.84
C VAL A 85 -2.05 -8.98 -6.37
N HIS A 86 -0.86 -9.30 -5.85
CA HIS A 86 -0.53 -9.05 -4.44
C HIS A 86 -0.56 -7.55 -4.09
N ALA A 87 -0.05 -6.69 -4.96
CA ALA A 87 -0.09 -5.24 -4.76
C ALA A 87 -1.52 -4.67 -4.79
N VAL A 88 -2.39 -5.19 -5.66
CA VAL A 88 -3.80 -4.79 -5.74
C VAL A 88 -4.58 -5.27 -4.52
N GLU A 89 -4.40 -6.52 -4.10
CA GLU A 89 -5.07 -7.10 -2.93
C GLU A 89 -4.69 -6.39 -1.62
N ALA A 90 -3.48 -5.83 -1.57
CA ALA A 90 -3.01 -5.02 -0.45
C ALA A 90 -3.63 -3.61 -0.41
N CYS A 91 -4.36 -3.16 -1.43
CA CYS A 91 -5.05 -1.88 -1.39
C CYS A 91 -6.32 -1.97 -0.53
N ARG A 92 -6.47 -1.10 0.47
CA ARG A 92 -7.56 -1.17 1.47
C ARG A 92 -8.97 -1.08 0.90
N TRP A 93 -9.12 -0.47 -0.28
CA TRP A 93 -10.40 -0.24 -0.93
C TRP A 93 -10.81 -1.41 -1.84
N VAL A 94 -9.88 -2.33 -2.10
CA VAL A 94 -10.14 -3.53 -2.90
C VAL A 94 -10.86 -4.57 -2.05
N THR A 95 -11.97 -5.07 -2.59
CA THR A 95 -12.72 -6.19 -2.00
C THR A 95 -12.15 -7.52 -2.48
N LYS A 96 -11.85 -7.63 -3.79
CA LYS A 96 -11.29 -8.85 -4.37
C LYS A 96 -10.49 -8.56 -5.64
N SER A 97 -9.32 -9.18 -5.74
CA SER A 97 -8.50 -9.21 -6.95
C SER A 97 -8.85 -10.42 -7.84
N ILE A 98 -9.00 -10.19 -9.15
CA ILE A 98 -9.41 -11.20 -10.13
C ILE A 98 -8.36 -11.27 -11.23
N PRO A 99 -7.48 -12.29 -11.21
CA PRO A 99 -6.40 -12.41 -12.18
C PRO A 99 -6.93 -12.89 -13.54
N HIS A 100 -6.12 -12.70 -14.58
CA HIS A 100 -6.42 -13.07 -15.97
C HIS A 100 -7.66 -12.38 -16.55
N ALA A 101 -8.02 -11.21 -16.01
CA ALA A 101 -9.11 -10.42 -16.57
C ALA A 101 -8.77 -10.00 -18.02
N PRO A 102 -9.75 -10.03 -18.94
CA PRO A 102 -9.51 -9.69 -20.35
C PRO A 102 -9.08 -8.22 -20.49
N TYR A 103 -8.19 -7.94 -21.45
CA TYR A 103 -7.69 -6.57 -21.70
C TYR A 103 -8.79 -5.62 -22.23
N VAL A 104 -9.70 -6.15 -23.06
CA VAL A 104 -10.94 -5.47 -23.43
C VAL A 104 -12.03 -5.94 -22.47
N THR A 105 -12.59 -5.03 -21.68
CA THR A 105 -13.53 -5.38 -20.61
C THR A 105 -14.76 -6.09 -21.17
N SER A 106 -15.05 -7.27 -20.62
CA SER A 106 -16.06 -8.19 -21.11
C SER A 106 -17.32 -8.15 -20.24
N LEU A 107 -18.48 -7.86 -20.83
CA LEU A 107 -19.77 -7.84 -20.12
C LEU A 107 -20.08 -9.16 -19.39
N PRO A 108 -19.85 -10.35 -19.98
CA PRO A 108 -19.97 -11.62 -19.26
C PRO A 108 -19.05 -11.76 -18.03
N TRP A 109 -17.82 -11.27 -18.10
CA TRP A 109 -16.89 -11.33 -16.95
C TRP A 109 -17.40 -10.49 -15.79
N ILE A 110 -17.71 -9.21 -16.04
CA ILE A 110 -18.16 -8.32 -14.98
C ILE A 110 -19.54 -8.75 -14.44
N SER A 111 -20.40 -9.33 -15.29
CA SER A 111 -21.72 -9.80 -14.86
C SER A 111 -21.65 -11.12 -14.09
N HIS A 112 -20.73 -12.03 -14.43
CA HIS A 112 -20.47 -13.23 -13.65
C HIS A 112 -20.11 -12.88 -12.21
N TYR A 113 -19.23 -11.89 -12.03
CA TYR A 113 -18.87 -11.38 -10.72
C TYR A 113 -19.91 -10.43 -10.12
N GLY A 114 -21.07 -10.24 -10.74
CA GLY A 114 -22.20 -9.42 -10.27
C GLY A 114 -21.93 -7.90 -10.23
N CYS A 115 -20.94 -7.39 -10.96
CA CYS A 115 -20.63 -5.97 -11.00
C CYS A 115 -21.53 -5.22 -11.99
N GLN A 116 -22.32 -4.23 -11.56
CA GLN A 116 -23.13 -3.45 -12.49
C GLN A 116 -22.29 -2.48 -13.35
N TYR A 117 -21.33 -1.79 -12.75
CA TYR A 117 -20.60 -0.71 -13.41
C TYR A 117 -19.11 -1.00 -13.52
N VAL A 118 -18.53 -0.61 -14.65
CA VAL A 118 -17.09 -0.52 -14.87
C VAL A 118 -16.67 0.93 -14.67
N VAL A 119 -15.60 1.14 -13.90
CA VAL A 119 -15.01 2.44 -13.66
C VAL A 119 -13.63 2.48 -14.30
N HIS A 120 -13.34 3.57 -15.02
CA HIS A 120 -12.00 3.84 -15.50
C HIS A 120 -11.72 5.36 -15.48
N GLY A 121 -10.43 5.72 -15.57
CA GLY A 121 -10.00 7.10 -15.78
C GLY A 121 -10.52 7.68 -17.11
N ASP A 122 -10.38 8.99 -17.26
CA ASP A 122 -10.75 9.77 -18.45
C ASP A 122 -9.74 9.66 -19.61
N ASP A 123 -8.70 8.82 -19.47
CA ASP A 123 -7.70 8.58 -20.52
C ASP A 123 -8.26 7.76 -21.70
N ILE A 124 -7.72 8.03 -22.89
CA ILE A 124 -7.96 7.21 -24.08
C ILE A 124 -7.31 5.84 -23.88
N THR A 125 -8.10 4.79 -24.01
CA THR A 125 -7.66 3.39 -23.86
C THR A 125 -7.99 2.61 -25.12
N SER A 126 -6.96 2.31 -25.90
CA SER A 126 -7.10 1.54 -27.15
C SER A 126 -6.45 0.17 -27.00
N ASP A 127 -7.06 -0.83 -27.62
CA ASP A 127 -6.47 -2.16 -27.81
C ASP A 127 -5.47 -2.16 -28.98
N SER A 128 -4.82 -3.30 -29.24
CA SER A 128 -3.85 -3.47 -30.33
C SER A 128 -4.42 -3.15 -31.73
N SER A 129 -5.74 -3.16 -31.89
CA SER A 129 -6.44 -2.81 -33.13
C SER A 129 -6.79 -1.31 -33.21
N GLY A 130 -6.47 -0.52 -32.18
CA GLY A 130 -6.80 0.90 -32.09
C GLY A 130 -8.22 1.18 -31.57
N GLU A 131 -9.00 0.16 -31.19
CA GLU A 131 -10.37 0.33 -30.73
C GLU A 131 -10.45 0.58 -29.22
N ASP A 132 -11.44 1.37 -28.78
CA ASP A 132 -11.69 1.67 -27.37
C ASP A 132 -11.93 0.39 -26.54
N CYS A 133 -11.07 0.11 -25.55
CA CYS A 133 -11.13 -1.09 -24.69
C CYS A 133 -12.48 -1.24 -23.97
N TYR A 134 -13.22 -0.15 -23.77
CA TYR A 134 -14.48 -0.11 -23.04
C TYR A 134 -15.71 0.05 -23.94
N ARG A 135 -15.57 -0.06 -25.26
CA ARG A 135 -16.68 0.15 -26.22
C ARG A 135 -17.93 -0.67 -25.92
N PHE A 136 -17.79 -1.93 -25.52
CA PHE A 136 -18.92 -2.81 -25.22
C PHE A 136 -19.65 -2.39 -23.94
N VAL A 137 -18.91 -2.02 -22.89
CA VAL A 137 -19.49 -1.58 -21.62
C VAL A 137 -20.09 -0.18 -21.72
N LYS A 138 -19.50 0.71 -22.53
CA LYS A 138 -20.06 2.02 -22.89
C LYS A 138 -21.38 1.87 -23.64
N SER A 139 -21.41 1.00 -24.67
CA SER A 139 -22.62 0.72 -25.44
C SER A 139 -23.75 0.12 -24.59
N ALA A 140 -23.40 -0.63 -23.53
CA ALA A 140 -24.36 -1.16 -22.57
C ALA A 140 -24.77 -0.17 -21.47
N GLY A 141 -24.29 1.07 -21.47
CA GLY A 141 -24.58 2.07 -20.42
C GLY A 141 -24.00 1.73 -19.04
N ARG A 142 -22.96 0.91 -18.98
CA ARG A 142 -22.36 0.37 -17.74
C ARG A 142 -20.97 0.95 -17.45
N PHE A 143 -20.62 2.08 -18.03
CA PHE A 143 -19.31 2.71 -17.88
C PHE A 143 -19.41 4.03 -17.10
N LYS A 144 -18.58 4.19 -16.07
CA LYS A 144 -18.45 5.39 -15.23
C LYS A 144 -17.01 5.90 -15.30
N VAL A 145 -16.85 7.23 -15.27
CA VAL A 145 -15.55 7.90 -15.38
C VAL A 145 -15.14 8.48 -14.03
N VAL A 146 -13.88 8.30 -13.66
CA VAL A 146 -13.22 8.94 -12.51
C VAL A 146 -12.04 9.77 -12.98
N LYS A 147 -11.58 10.72 -12.16
CA LYS A 147 -10.49 11.61 -12.54
C LYS A 147 -9.14 10.92 -12.37
N ARG A 148 -8.26 11.08 -13.37
CA ARG A 148 -6.86 10.68 -13.23
C ARG A 148 -6.16 11.45 -12.10
N THR A 149 -5.34 10.74 -11.33
CA THR A 149 -4.48 11.37 -10.32
C THR A 149 -3.35 12.14 -11.01
N PRO A 150 -3.22 13.47 -10.79
CA PRO A 150 -2.20 14.27 -11.45
C PRO A 150 -0.82 14.03 -10.83
N GLY A 151 0.23 14.12 -11.66
CA GLY A 151 1.63 14.09 -11.24
C GLY A 151 2.23 12.71 -11.04
N ILE A 152 1.54 11.62 -11.42
CA ILE A 152 2.05 10.26 -11.29
C ILE A 152 1.66 9.36 -12.47
N SER A 153 2.61 8.57 -12.94
CA SER A 153 2.40 7.48 -13.89
C SER A 153 3.58 6.51 -13.85
N THR A 154 3.40 5.27 -14.32
CA THR A 154 4.52 4.33 -14.51
C THR A 154 5.62 4.93 -15.40
N THR A 155 5.25 5.65 -16.47
CA THR A 155 6.20 6.33 -17.36
C THR A 155 7.00 7.41 -16.63
N ASP A 156 6.36 8.20 -15.78
CA ASP A 156 7.02 9.21 -14.95
C ASP A 156 8.00 8.55 -13.96
N LEU A 157 7.58 7.51 -13.23
CA LEU A 157 8.45 6.79 -12.31
C LEU A 157 9.68 6.17 -13.00
N VAL A 158 9.47 5.53 -14.15
CA VAL A 158 10.56 5.01 -14.99
C VAL A 158 11.47 6.14 -15.46
N GLY A 159 10.92 7.29 -15.86
CA GLY A 159 11.68 8.48 -16.19
C GLY A 159 12.56 8.96 -15.03
N ARG A 160 12.02 9.04 -13.81
CA ARG A 160 12.81 9.39 -12.60
C ARG A 160 13.94 8.42 -12.34
N MET A 161 13.72 7.11 -12.54
CA MET A 161 14.74 6.07 -12.39
C MET A 161 15.84 6.16 -13.45
N LEU A 162 15.49 6.42 -14.72
CA LEU A 162 16.46 6.47 -15.82
C LEU A 162 17.23 7.79 -15.89
N LEU A 163 16.58 8.91 -15.57
CA LEU A 163 17.16 10.26 -15.66
C LEU A 163 17.82 10.71 -14.36
N CYS A 164 17.66 9.94 -13.29
CA CYS A 164 18.21 10.25 -11.96
C CYS A 164 17.88 11.67 -11.46
N THR A 165 16.64 12.13 -11.67
CA THR A 165 16.20 13.47 -11.29
C THR A 165 15.96 13.61 -9.79
N LYS A 166 16.18 14.80 -9.24
CA LYS A 166 15.81 15.18 -7.85
C LYS A 166 14.78 16.30 -7.76
N THR A 167 14.27 16.77 -8.90
CA THR A 167 13.38 17.93 -8.99
C THR A 167 12.02 17.69 -8.35
N HIS A 168 11.67 16.43 -8.07
CA HIS A 168 10.42 16.04 -7.41
C HIS A 168 10.51 16.01 -5.88
N PHE A 169 11.69 16.19 -5.30
CA PHE A 169 11.88 16.15 -3.84
C PHE A 169 11.11 17.29 -3.17
N ILE A 170 10.58 17.00 -1.99
CA ILE A 170 9.94 17.96 -1.11
C ILE A 170 10.86 18.19 0.09
N HIS A 171 11.31 19.42 0.29
CA HIS A 171 12.19 19.80 1.40
C HIS A 171 11.40 19.91 2.70
N SER A 172 10.23 20.54 2.66
CA SER A 172 9.30 20.61 3.79
C SER A 172 7.88 20.31 3.33
N LEU A 173 7.37 19.15 3.75
CA LEU A 173 5.98 18.78 3.45
C LEU A 173 5.01 19.82 4.02
N GLU A 174 5.24 20.34 5.21
CA GLU A 174 4.39 21.37 5.80
C GLU A 174 4.34 22.65 4.94
N LYS A 175 5.49 23.15 4.50
CA LYS A 175 5.55 24.33 3.61
C LYS A 175 4.92 24.09 2.25
N MET A 176 5.12 22.88 1.70
CA MET A 176 4.48 22.47 0.46
C MET A 176 2.94 22.45 0.60
N LEU A 177 2.43 21.91 1.70
CA LEU A 177 0.99 21.89 2.00
C LEU A 177 0.43 23.30 2.28
N ALA A 178 1.22 24.20 2.87
CA ALA A 178 0.86 25.60 3.10
C ALA A 178 0.95 26.49 1.85
N GLY A 179 1.52 25.99 0.74
CA GLY A 179 1.75 26.77 -0.49
C GLY A 179 2.96 27.72 -0.41
N GLU A 180 3.85 27.51 0.57
CA GLU A 180 5.08 28.27 0.78
C GLU A 180 6.27 27.69 -0.01
N GLU A 181 6.17 26.44 -0.45
CA GLU A 181 7.17 25.71 -1.25
C GLU A 181 6.51 25.17 -2.54
N GLY A 182 7.31 25.02 -3.60
CA GLY A 182 6.87 24.42 -4.87
C GLY A 182 6.99 25.35 -6.09
N PRO A 183 6.74 24.83 -7.30
CA PRO A 183 6.79 25.62 -8.52
C PRO A 183 5.56 26.54 -8.68
N GLY A 184 5.66 27.52 -9.57
CA GLY A 184 4.55 28.41 -9.95
C GLY A 184 4.39 29.66 -9.07
N SER A 185 3.29 30.36 -9.29
CA SER A 185 2.87 31.53 -8.51
C SER A 185 2.40 31.15 -7.10
N GLU A 186 2.26 32.13 -6.21
CA GLU A 186 1.76 31.88 -4.83
C GLU A 186 0.34 31.28 -4.82
N GLU A 187 -0.52 31.72 -5.73
CA GLU A 187 -1.88 31.19 -5.87
C GLU A 187 -1.88 29.74 -6.35
N GLU A 188 -1.05 29.40 -7.33
CA GLU A 188 -0.88 28.03 -7.80
C GLU A 188 -0.30 27.10 -6.73
N ARG A 189 0.66 27.58 -5.93
CA ARG A 189 1.21 26.82 -4.80
C ARG A 189 0.17 26.55 -3.73
N LYS A 190 -0.62 27.56 -3.34
CA LYS A 190 -1.73 27.40 -2.38
C LYS A 190 -2.75 26.36 -2.86
N LYS A 191 -3.19 26.46 -4.12
CA LYS A 191 -4.11 25.49 -4.73
C LYS A 191 -3.52 24.07 -4.76
N THR A 192 -2.22 23.96 -5.03
CA THR A 192 -1.51 22.67 -5.02
C THR A 192 -1.45 22.09 -3.60
N GLY A 193 -1.08 22.89 -2.61
CA GLY A 193 -1.02 22.49 -1.20
C GLY A 193 -2.39 22.06 -0.64
N GLU A 194 -3.46 22.77 -1.01
CA GLU A 194 -4.85 22.39 -0.69
C GLU A 194 -5.23 21.05 -1.32
N ALA A 195 -4.93 20.85 -2.61
CA ALA A 195 -5.21 19.59 -3.31
C ALA A 195 -4.41 18.41 -2.73
N MET A 196 -3.16 18.64 -2.33
CA MET A 196 -2.33 17.65 -1.64
C MET A 196 -2.92 17.31 -0.27
N SER A 197 -3.29 18.32 0.51
CA SER A 197 -3.92 18.14 1.84
C SER A 197 -5.22 17.36 1.74
N GLN A 198 -6.06 17.65 0.74
CA GLN A 198 -7.28 16.90 0.49
C GLN A 198 -6.97 15.44 0.14
N ARG A 199 -5.95 15.19 -0.69
CA ARG A 199 -5.55 13.83 -1.05
C ARG A 199 -5.07 13.01 0.15
N ILE A 200 -4.33 13.63 1.08
CA ILE A 200 -3.93 12.95 2.33
C ILE A 200 -5.19 12.54 3.12
N LYS A 201 -6.19 13.43 3.23
CA LYS A 201 -7.47 13.12 3.91
C LYS A 201 -8.22 12.00 3.21
N ASP A 202 -8.29 12.03 1.89
CA ASP A 202 -8.97 11.01 1.09
C ASP A 202 -8.32 9.64 1.29
N TYR A 203 -6.99 9.56 1.30
CA TYR A 203 -6.26 8.30 1.51
C TYR A 203 -6.27 7.81 2.96
N ALA A 204 -6.47 8.73 3.90
CA ALA A 204 -6.63 8.43 5.31
C ALA A 204 -8.03 7.89 5.65
N THR A 205 -8.95 7.76 4.69
CA THR A 205 -10.26 7.12 4.91
C THR A 205 -10.15 5.61 5.18
N ASP A 206 -11.19 5.03 5.77
CA ASP A 206 -11.28 3.60 6.02
C ASP A 206 -11.45 2.78 4.72
N SER A 207 -11.72 1.47 4.84
CA SER A 207 -11.92 0.61 3.67
C SER A 207 -13.16 0.93 2.83
N THR A 208 -14.09 1.77 3.32
CA THR A 208 -15.22 2.25 2.52
C THR A 208 -14.83 3.43 1.64
N GLY A 209 -13.73 4.13 1.96
CA GLY A 209 -13.35 5.36 1.27
C GLY A 209 -14.18 6.57 1.70
N LEU A 210 -15.08 6.43 2.68
CA LEU A 210 -16.06 7.47 3.05
C LEU A 210 -15.92 7.94 4.51
N ALA A 211 -15.52 7.04 5.42
CA ALA A 211 -15.38 7.36 6.84
C ALA A 211 -13.90 7.59 7.24
N PRO A 212 -13.64 8.32 8.34
CA PRO A 212 -12.29 8.48 8.86
C PRO A 212 -11.61 7.14 9.16
N GLY A 213 -10.37 6.98 8.71
CA GLY A 213 -9.57 5.77 8.89
C GLY A 213 -8.31 6.05 9.72
N SER A 214 -7.19 6.27 9.04
CA SER A 214 -5.86 6.43 9.64
C SER A 214 -5.64 7.86 10.15
N GLU A 215 -5.02 8.03 11.31
CA GLU A 215 -4.47 9.33 11.70
C GLU A 215 -3.18 9.61 10.91
N VAL A 216 -2.98 10.88 10.54
CA VAL A 216 -1.75 11.32 9.88
C VAL A 216 -1.13 12.46 10.66
N TRP A 217 0.15 12.28 11.00
CA TRP A 217 0.95 13.21 11.78
C TRP A 217 2.23 13.56 11.02
N TYR A 218 2.73 14.76 11.25
CA TYR A 218 4.03 15.21 10.76
C TYR A 218 4.95 15.53 11.94
N TRP A 219 6.17 15.01 11.89
CA TRP A 219 7.18 15.19 12.95
C TRP A 219 8.19 16.29 12.56
N HIS A 220 8.23 17.31 13.41
CA HIS A 220 9.10 18.47 13.32
C HIS A 220 10.36 18.23 14.11
N ALA A 221 11.49 18.18 13.42
CA ALA A 221 12.80 18.09 14.04
C ALA A 221 13.87 18.66 13.09
N SER A 222 15.01 19.07 13.62
CA SER A 222 16.14 19.46 12.80
C SER A 222 16.62 18.31 11.92
N ARG A 223 17.17 18.63 10.76
CA ARG A 223 17.72 17.63 9.84
C ARG A 223 18.74 16.69 10.51
N PRO A 224 19.72 17.18 11.30
CA PRO A 224 20.62 16.29 12.05
C PRO A 224 19.91 15.37 13.05
N ALA A 225 18.78 15.80 13.65
CA ALA A 225 17.99 14.94 14.52
C ALA A 225 17.29 13.83 13.73
N LYS A 226 16.75 14.15 12.55
CA LYS A 226 16.13 13.17 11.64
C LYS A 226 17.16 12.16 11.11
N GLU A 227 18.32 12.62 10.65
CA GLU A 227 19.41 11.76 10.13
C GLU A 227 20.02 10.84 11.19
N ARG A 228 20.08 11.25 12.46
CA ARG A 228 20.63 10.39 13.54
C ARG A 228 19.68 9.30 13.95
N ARG A 229 18.36 9.56 14.00
CA ARG A 229 17.37 8.56 14.41
C ARG A 229 17.26 7.39 13.42
N THR A 230 17.69 7.56 12.17
CA THR A 230 17.80 6.45 11.22
C THR A 230 19.00 5.51 11.49
N THR A 231 19.92 5.85 12.42
CA THR A 231 21.14 5.06 12.70
C THR A 231 21.21 4.43 14.09
N GLN A 232 20.48 4.96 15.08
CA GLN A 232 20.63 4.53 16.48
C GLN A 232 20.03 3.17 16.80
N THR A 233 19.26 2.55 15.89
CA THR A 233 18.80 1.17 16.04
C THR A 233 19.85 0.12 15.66
N SER A 234 20.98 0.53 15.05
CA SER A 234 22.02 -0.39 14.55
C SER A 234 23.26 -0.53 15.46
N SER A 235 23.52 0.41 16.38
CA SER A 235 24.83 0.51 17.04
C SER A 235 24.96 -0.16 18.42
N ASP A 236 23.85 -0.51 19.07
CA ASP A 236 23.88 -1.01 20.46
C ASP A 236 24.14 -2.53 20.59
N HIS A 237 24.42 -3.24 19.48
CA HIS A 237 24.67 -4.69 19.50
C HIS A 237 26.08 -5.11 19.03
N ARG A 238 27.03 -4.18 18.90
CA ARG A 238 28.43 -4.51 18.52
C ARG A 238 29.49 -3.97 19.48
N ARG A 239 29.26 -4.07 20.80
CA ARG A 239 30.34 -3.92 21.79
C ARG A 239 30.27 -5.00 22.86
N ASN A 240 30.75 -6.19 22.52
CA ASN A 240 31.49 -7.03 23.47
C ASN A 240 32.18 -8.21 22.76
N SER A 241 33.40 -7.98 22.27
CA SER A 241 34.44 -9.03 22.19
C SER A 241 35.81 -8.42 21.82
N HIS A 242 36.65 -8.24 22.84
CA HIS A 242 38.12 -8.42 22.90
C HIS A 242 39.03 -8.01 21.73
N GLY A 243 40.07 -7.23 22.06
CA GLY A 243 41.33 -7.18 21.31
C GLY A 243 42.20 -5.96 21.59
N HIS A 244 43.27 -6.14 22.37
CA HIS A 244 44.34 -5.15 22.59
C HIS A 244 44.99 -4.71 21.27
N SER A 245 45.14 -3.39 21.06
CA SER A 245 46.35 -2.79 20.48
C SER A 245 46.32 -1.27 20.67
N SER A 246 47.45 -0.75 21.15
CA SER A 246 47.75 0.68 21.26
C SER A 246 47.81 1.31 19.88
N HIS A 247 47.34 2.55 19.73
CA HIS A 247 47.91 3.65 18.94
C HIS A 247 47.10 4.91 19.25
N GLY A 248 47.78 5.99 19.65
CA GLY A 248 47.15 7.27 19.96
C GLY A 248 46.81 8.04 18.69
N HIS A 249 45.67 8.74 18.68
CA HIS A 249 45.51 10.08 18.11
C HIS A 249 44.14 10.67 18.46
N HIS A 250 44.16 11.96 18.79
CA HIS A 250 43.06 12.93 18.88
C HIS A 250 41.78 12.59 19.66
N ARG A 251 41.75 13.04 20.92
CA ARG A 251 40.50 13.37 21.62
C ARG A 251 39.83 14.57 20.93
N SER A 252 38.92 14.34 19.98
CA SER A 252 37.85 15.31 19.70
C SER A 252 36.80 15.12 20.80
N GLY A 253 36.55 16.16 21.60
CA GLY A 253 35.55 16.12 22.66
C GLY A 253 34.18 15.77 22.09
N SER A 254 33.71 14.54 22.34
CA SER A 254 32.31 14.18 22.13
C SER A 254 31.49 14.80 23.26
N ASN A 255 31.11 16.07 23.11
CA ASN A 255 30.02 16.59 23.93
C ASN A 255 28.80 15.70 23.66
N PRO A 256 28.12 15.20 24.71
CA PRO A 256 26.88 14.46 24.54
C PRO A 256 25.88 15.40 23.87
N VAL A 257 25.58 15.14 22.59
CA VAL A 257 24.63 15.94 21.83
C VAL A 257 23.26 15.69 22.44
N LYS A 258 22.65 16.73 23.02
CA LYS A 258 21.30 16.64 23.57
C LYS A 258 20.36 16.09 22.50
N GLU A 259 19.62 15.05 22.86
CA GLU A 259 18.61 14.46 21.98
C GLU A 259 17.48 15.50 21.78
N GLU A 260 17.30 15.92 20.53
CA GLU A 260 16.19 16.79 20.16
C GLU A 260 14.92 15.95 20.03
N LYS A 261 13.94 16.20 20.90
CA LYS A 261 12.69 15.42 20.94
C LYS A 261 11.75 15.72 19.76
N GLY A 262 11.95 16.85 19.08
CA GLY A 262 11.05 17.36 18.05
C GLY A 262 9.64 17.66 18.56
N THR A 263 8.74 18.05 17.67
CA THR A 263 7.31 18.25 17.95
C THR A 263 6.45 17.56 16.89
N PHE A 264 5.18 17.29 17.20
CA PHE A 264 4.25 16.67 16.24
C PHE A 264 3.13 17.62 15.89
N SER A 265 2.77 17.65 14.61
CA SER A 265 1.58 18.32 14.10
C SER A 265 0.63 17.29 13.50
N LYS A 266 -0.67 17.45 13.76
CA LYS A 266 -1.71 16.55 13.22
C LYS A 266 -2.14 17.09 11.85
N LEU A 267 -1.96 16.30 10.80
CA LEU A 267 -2.41 16.63 9.44
C LEU A 267 -3.84 16.13 9.21
N VAL A 268 -4.15 14.92 9.67
CA VAL A 268 -5.48 14.31 9.53
C VAL A 268 -5.88 13.63 10.84
N ALA A 269 -7.08 13.97 11.32
CA ALA A 269 -7.71 13.25 12.42
C ALA A 269 -8.31 11.94 11.90
N GLY A 270 -8.25 10.91 12.73
CA GLY A 270 -8.66 9.56 12.38
C GLY A 270 -8.76 8.70 13.63
N ASN A 271 -8.76 7.39 13.44
CA ASN A 271 -8.84 6.44 14.54
C ASN A 271 -7.44 6.27 15.15
N GLY A 272 -7.25 6.80 16.36
CA GLY A 272 -6.04 6.58 17.14
C GLY A 272 -6.02 5.20 17.81
N ALA A 273 -4.95 4.94 18.56
CA ALA A 273 -4.82 3.70 19.34
C ALA A 273 -5.96 3.56 20.35
N LYS A 274 -6.59 2.38 20.37
CA LYS A 274 -7.68 2.04 21.29
C LYS A 274 -7.13 1.42 22.59
N PRO A 275 -7.90 1.47 23.70
CA PRO A 275 -7.48 0.88 24.97
C PRO A 275 -7.03 -0.58 24.83
N GLY A 276 -5.90 -0.91 25.45
CA GLY A 276 -5.32 -2.25 25.48
C GLY A 276 -4.53 -2.65 24.23
N GLN A 277 -4.62 -1.92 23.10
CA GLN A 277 -3.84 -2.28 21.91
C GLN A 277 -2.33 -2.13 22.17
N SER A 278 -1.53 -3.05 21.63
CA SER A 278 -0.10 -2.82 21.47
C SER A 278 0.13 -1.84 20.32
N VAL A 279 1.01 -0.86 20.55
CA VAL A 279 1.43 0.08 19.51
C VAL A 279 2.72 -0.44 18.89
N ALA A 280 2.65 -0.88 17.64
CA ALA A 280 3.82 -1.30 16.87
C ALA A 280 4.29 -0.12 16.01
N TYR A 281 5.56 0.28 16.16
CA TYR A 281 6.17 1.32 15.34
C TYR A 281 7.19 0.69 14.39
N VAL A 282 7.04 0.99 13.10
CA VAL A 282 8.00 0.66 12.04
C VAL A 282 8.32 1.92 11.26
N ASP A 283 9.51 2.04 10.71
CA ASP A 283 9.85 3.18 9.87
C ASP A 283 10.84 2.84 8.76
N GLY A 284 10.94 3.75 7.79
CA GLY A 284 11.83 3.60 6.66
C GLY A 284 11.56 4.55 5.51
N GLY A 285 12.20 4.26 4.39
CA GLY A 285 11.97 4.98 3.15
C GLY A 285 10.59 4.67 2.56
N PHE A 286 10.17 3.40 2.50
CA PHE A 286 8.96 2.98 1.78
C PHE A 286 8.90 3.51 0.34
N ASP A 287 10.06 3.66 -0.29
CA ASP A 287 10.20 4.15 -1.65
C ASP A 287 9.82 3.07 -2.65
N LEU A 288 9.15 3.45 -3.75
CA LEU A 288 8.53 2.52 -4.70
C LEU A 288 7.79 1.37 -3.98
N PHE A 289 6.84 1.73 -3.10
CA PHE A 289 6.12 0.79 -2.22
C PHE A 289 5.70 -0.49 -2.96
N SER A 290 6.14 -1.65 -2.45
CA SER A 290 6.22 -2.91 -3.20
C SER A 290 5.75 -4.09 -2.36
N SER A 291 5.68 -5.28 -2.96
CA SER A 291 5.32 -6.54 -2.29
C SER A 291 6.18 -6.82 -1.05
N GLY A 292 7.47 -6.46 -1.05
CA GLY A 292 8.33 -6.61 0.12
C GLY A 292 7.88 -5.77 1.31
N HIS A 293 7.47 -4.52 1.07
CA HIS A 293 6.93 -3.65 2.12
C HIS A 293 5.57 -4.15 2.63
N ILE A 294 4.70 -4.59 1.71
CA ILE A 294 3.39 -5.17 2.05
C ILE A 294 3.56 -6.39 2.96
N GLU A 295 4.45 -7.30 2.58
CA GLU A 295 4.71 -8.53 3.35
C GLU A 295 5.35 -8.21 4.71
N PHE A 296 6.27 -7.25 4.77
CA PHE A 296 6.85 -6.79 6.03
C PHE A 296 5.77 -6.27 7.00
N LEU A 297 4.87 -5.39 6.54
CA LEU A 297 3.79 -4.86 7.38
C LEU A 297 2.81 -5.96 7.80
N ARG A 298 2.55 -6.94 6.92
CA ARG A 298 1.74 -8.12 7.23
C ARG A 298 2.36 -8.95 8.35
N LEU A 299 3.65 -9.25 8.27
CA LEU A 299 4.37 -10.04 9.26
C LEU A 299 4.45 -9.33 10.62
N VAL A 300 4.66 -8.02 10.65
CA VAL A 300 4.60 -7.23 11.90
C VAL A 300 3.23 -7.33 12.54
N THR A 301 2.17 -7.20 11.74
CA THR A 301 0.79 -7.33 12.22
C THR A 301 0.53 -8.74 12.73
N GLU A 302 0.94 -9.77 12.00
CA GLU A 302 0.75 -11.18 12.38
C GLU A 302 1.48 -11.55 13.68
N ALA A 303 2.69 -11.02 13.90
CA ALA A 303 3.44 -11.22 15.14
C ALA A 303 2.69 -10.62 16.35
N GLU A 304 2.13 -9.41 16.20
CA GLU A 304 1.35 -8.76 17.25
C GLU A 304 -0.01 -9.43 17.46
N GLU A 305 -0.62 -9.97 16.40
CA GLU A 305 -1.83 -10.78 16.47
C GLU A 305 -1.62 -12.06 17.27
N GLU A 306 -0.49 -12.74 17.05
CA GLU A 306 -0.12 -13.94 17.80
C GLU A 306 0.21 -13.63 19.27
N ALA A 307 0.96 -12.55 19.52
CA ALA A 307 1.18 -12.05 20.88
C ALA A 307 -0.14 -11.64 21.57
N GLY A 308 -1.11 -11.12 20.81
CA GLY A 308 -2.47 -10.85 21.25
C GLY A 308 -3.20 -12.13 21.69
N ARG A 309 -3.17 -13.18 20.85
CA ARG A 309 -3.74 -14.50 21.19
C ARG A 309 -3.16 -15.07 22.48
N GLN A 310 -1.83 -15.02 22.65
CA GLN A 310 -1.16 -15.52 23.86
C GLN A 310 -1.55 -14.75 25.14
N ARG A 311 -1.89 -13.46 25.01
CA ARG A 311 -2.37 -12.62 26.12
C ARG A 311 -3.88 -12.75 26.37
N GLY A 312 -4.58 -13.65 25.67
CA GLY A 312 -6.03 -13.83 25.79
C GLY A 312 -6.84 -12.71 25.14
N TRP A 313 -6.31 -11.99 24.15
CA TRP A 313 -7.05 -10.90 23.47
C TRP A 313 -8.34 -11.38 22.81
N TYR A 314 -8.37 -12.64 22.38
CA TYR A 314 -9.47 -13.22 21.62
C TYR A 314 -10.45 -14.05 22.46
N THR A 315 -10.37 -14.01 23.80
CA THR A 315 -11.39 -14.65 24.64
C THR A 315 -12.71 -13.91 24.52
N GLU A 316 -13.82 -14.63 24.71
CA GLU A 316 -15.17 -14.05 24.63
C GLU A 316 -15.37 -12.95 25.68
N GLU A 317 -14.76 -13.08 26.86
CA GLU A 317 -14.82 -12.07 27.93
C GLU A 317 -14.08 -10.79 27.51
N ALA A 318 -12.87 -10.91 26.95
CA ALA A 318 -12.10 -9.76 26.49
C ALA A 318 -12.81 -9.04 25.34
N LYS A 319 -13.41 -9.81 24.43
CA LYS A 319 -14.23 -9.29 23.33
C LYS A 319 -15.48 -8.56 23.83
N ALA A 320 -16.22 -9.16 24.77
CA ALA A 320 -17.41 -8.56 25.35
C ALA A 320 -17.09 -7.23 26.05
N GLU A 321 -15.97 -7.17 26.79
CA GLU A 321 -15.53 -5.95 27.45
C GLU A 321 -15.13 -4.85 26.44
N ARG A 322 -14.42 -5.19 25.36
CA ARG A 322 -14.10 -4.22 24.28
C ARG A 322 -15.35 -3.67 23.60
N ILE A 323 -16.32 -4.53 23.29
CA ILE A 323 -17.59 -4.11 22.68
C ILE A 323 -18.37 -3.21 23.65
N LYS A 324 -18.40 -3.55 24.94
CA LYS A 324 -19.06 -2.73 25.97
C LYS A 324 -18.41 -1.36 26.14
N GLN A 325 -17.08 -1.28 26.10
CA GLN A 325 -16.34 -0.01 26.29
C GLN A 325 -16.35 0.88 25.05
N THR A 326 -16.27 0.30 23.85
CA THR A 326 -16.01 1.07 22.61
C THR A 326 -17.11 0.95 21.56
N GLY A 327 -18.13 0.13 21.78
CA GLY A 327 -19.24 -0.13 20.85
C GLY A 327 -18.92 -1.12 19.73
N SER A 328 -17.65 -1.50 19.53
CA SER A 328 -17.25 -2.47 18.51
C SER A 328 -16.05 -3.31 18.97
N ASP A 329 -15.83 -4.46 18.35
CA ASP A 329 -14.57 -5.19 18.53
C ASP A 329 -13.44 -4.57 17.70
N TYR A 330 -12.18 -4.85 18.04
CA TYR A 330 -10.98 -4.41 17.33
C TYR A 330 -9.78 -5.32 17.63
N GLY A 331 -8.83 -5.37 16.68
CA GLY A 331 -7.62 -6.20 16.79
C GLY A 331 -6.64 -5.70 17.87
N PRO A 332 -5.67 -6.53 18.28
CA PRO A 332 -4.73 -6.23 19.35
C PRO A 332 -3.70 -5.17 19.01
N VAL A 333 -3.51 -4.82 17.74
CA VAL A 333 -2.40 -3.99 17.29
C VAL A 333 -2.86 -2.66 16.68
N PHE A 334 -2.12 -1.61 17.01
CA PHE A 334 -2.15 -0.31 16.34
C PHE A 334 -0.79 -0.06 15.68
N LEU A 335 -0.72 -0.17 14.35
CA LEU A 335 0.52 -0.02 13.59
C LEU A 335 0.76 1.44 13.20
N ILE A 336 1.96 1.93 13.48
CA ILE A 336 2.46 3.25 13.06
C ILE A 336 3.61 3.02 12.08
N ALA A 337 3.48 3.55 10.87
CA ALA A 337 4.53 3.55 9.86
C ALA A 337 5.14 4.96 9.71
N GLY A 338 6.39 5.13 10.15
CA GLY A 338 7.17 6.35 9.99
C GLY A 338 7.80 6.44 8.61
N ILE A 339 7.54 7.54 7.90
CA ILE A 339 8.08 7.79 6.56
C ILE A 339 9.20 8.82 6.67
N HIS A 340 10.43 8.43 6.32
CA HIS A 340 11.58 9.33 6.39
C HIS A 340 11.50 10.43 5.32
N ASP A 341 12.01 11.62 5.62
CA ASP A 341 12.06 12.75 4.67
C ASP A 341 12.95 12.46 3.45
N ASP A 342 12.68 13.14 2.34
CA ASP A 342 13.41 12.95 1.07
C ASP A 342 14.90 13.21 1.22
N GLU A 343 15.29 14.28 1.92
CA GLU A 343 16.69 14.60 2.15
C GLU A 343 17.40 13.58 3.05
N VAL A 344 16.69 12.99 4.00
CA VAL A 344 17.22 11.95 4.89
C VAL A 344 17.49 10.69 4.09
N ILE A 345 16.53 10.27 3.26
CA ILE A 345 16.74 9.13 2.36
C ILE A 345 17.86 9.41 1.36
N ASN A 346 17.92 10.61 0.77
CA ASN A 346 18.99 10.95 -0.16
C ASN A 346 20.37 11.00 0.51
N HIS A 347 20.46 11.43 1.76
CA HIS A 347 21.71 11.41 2.51
C HIS A 347 22.28 9.99 2.64
N TRP A 348 21.43 9.00 2.91
CA TRP A 348 21.85 7.61 3.14
C TRP A 348 21.92 6.75 1.86
N LYS A 349 20.97 6.89 0.94
CA LYS A 349 20.92 6.12 -0.32
C LYS A 349 21.66 6.80 -1.47
N GLY A 350 21.82 8.13 -1.44
CA GLY A 350 22.50 8.87 -2.49
C GLY A 350 21.75 8.89 -3.83
N ILE A 351 22.51 9.16 -4.90
CA ILE A 351 22.02 9.26 -6.29
C ILE A 351 20.77 10.13 -6.32
N ASN A 352 19.64 9.64 -6.81
CA ASN A 352 18.36 10.32 -6.94
C ASN A 352 17.28 9.74 -6.01
N TYR A 353 17.67 8.94 -5.02
CA TYR A 353 16.72 8.37 -4.06
C TYR A 353 16.24 9.44 -3.07
N PRO A 354 14.95 9.48 -2.71
CA PRO A 354 13.93 8.51 -3.12
C PRO A 354 13.32 8.81 -4.51
N ILE A 355 12.90 7.78 -5.24
CA ILE A 355 12.22 7.89 -6.54
C ILE A 355 10.84 8.55 -6.38
N MET A 356 10.13 8.23 -5.30
CA MET A 356 8.91 8.90 -4.87
C MET A 356 9.22 9.87 -3.72
N ASN A 357 8.68 11.07 -3.76
CA ASN A 357 8.83 12.02 -2.65
C ASN A 357 8.01 11.61 -1.41
N ILE A 358 8.22 12.29 -0.30
CA ILE A 358 7.59 11.97 1.00
C ILE A 358 6.06 11.94 0.93
N PHE A 359 5.46 12.83 0.14
CA PHE A 359 4.02 12.87 -0.06
C PHE A 359 3.54 11.62 -0.80
N GLU A 360 4.17 11.28 -1.91
CA GLU A 360 3.83 10.11 -2.72
C GLU A 360 4.02 8.80 -1.93
N ARG A 361 5.13 8.68 -1.19
CA ARG A 361 5.42 7.52 -0.32
C ARG A 361 4.40 7.40 0.82
N GLY A 362 4.04 8.52 1.45
CA GLY A 362 3.00 8.57 2.48
C GLY A 362 1.65 8.06 1.96
N LEU A 363 1.24 8.46 0.75
CA LEU A 363 0.01 7.97 0.13
C LEU A 363 0.08 6.46 -0.19
N CYS A 364 1.23 5.99 -0.69
CA CYS A 364 1.45 4.56 -0.96
C CYS A 364 1.38 3.70 0.31
N VAL A 365 1.83 4.22 1.46
CA VAL A 365 1.69 3.52 2.74
C VAL A 365 0.24 3.59 3.25
N LEU A 366 -0.41 4.75 3.15
CA LEU A 366 -1.81 4.92 3.57
C LEU A 366 -2.77 4.01 2.80
N GLN A 367 -2.59 3.77 1.50
CA GLN A 367 -3.46 2.83 0.76
C GLN A 367 -3.37 1.38 1.28
N CYS A 368 -2.29 1.01 1.98
CA CYS A 368 -2.04 -0.39 2.37
C CYS A 368 -3.05 -0.88 3.41
N LYS A 369 -3.59 -2.07 3.17
CA LYS A 369 -4.46 -2.81 4.07
C LYS A 369 -3.60 -3.55 5.09
N VAL A 370 -3.62 -3.08 6.32
CA VAL A 370 -2.96 -3.73 7.44
C VAL A 370 -4.00 -4.57 8.20
N ARG A 371 -4.53 -5.60 7.55
CA ARG A 371 -5.32 -6.63 8.22
C ARG A 371 -4.81 -8.01 7.80
N PRO A 372 -4.75 -8.98 8.71
CA PRO A 372 -4.55 -10.36 8.33
C PRO A 372 -5.69 -10.75 7.37
N SER A 373 -5.34 -11.10 6.15
CA SER A 373 -6.30 -11.57 5.16
C SER A 373 -6.81 -12.96 5.59
N PRO A 374 -8.12 -13.24 5.56
CA PRO A 374 -8.66 -14.57 5.84
C PRO A 374 -8.52 -15.56 4.66
N TYR A 375 -7.66 -15.31 3.68
CA TYR A 375 -7.42 -16.26 2.59
C TYR A 375 -6.43 -17.34 3.00
N PHE A 376 -6.98 -18.49 3.39
CA PHE A 376 -6.32 -19.79 3.40
C PHE A 376 -5.69 -20.06 2.03
N LEU A 377 -4.36 -20.09 1.96
CA LEU A 377 -3.67 -20.92 0.98
C LEU A 377 -3.54 -22.33 1.60
N PRO A 378 -3.96 -23.41 0.89
CA PRO A 378 -3.95 -24.77 1.43
C PRO A 378 -2.53 -25.24 1.79
N PRO A 379 -2.39 -26.14 2.78
CA PRO A 379 -1.10 -26.54 3.33
C PRO A 379 -0.34 -27.41 2.33
N LEU A 380 0.89 -27.04 2.00
CA LEU A 380 1.92 -28.00 1.60
C LEU A 380 2.54 -28.57 2.87
N LEU A 381 1.99 -29.68 3.35
CA LEU A 381 2.70 -30.66 4.17
C LEU A 381 2.46 -32.05 3.57
N PRO A 382 3.47 -32.93 3.66
CA PRO A 382 3.21 -34.11 4.46
C PRO A 382 4.33 -34.48 5.44
N ALA A 383 3.86 -34.89 6.62
CA ALA A 383 4.35 -35.98 7.49
C ALA A 383 5.46 -35.74 8.55
N LEU A 384 5.02 -35.98 9.78
CA LEU A 384 5.62 -36.11 11.14
C LEU A 384 6.27 -37.52 11.33
N PRO A 385 6.99 -37.89 12.45
CA PRO A 385 6.56 -37.69 13.85
C PRO A 385 7.57 -37.42 15.00
N LEU A 386 6.98 -36.83 16.05
CA LEU A 386 7.27 -36.73 17.51
C LEU A 386 8.36 -37.67 18.09
N HIS A 387 9.19 -37.27 19.08
CA HIS A 387 8.83 -37.08 20.50
C HIS A 387 10.00 -36.48 21.35
N PRO A 388 9.88 -36.23 22.68
CA PRO A 388 10.10 -34.94 23.34
C PRO A 388 11.39 -34.84 24.21
N THR A 389 11.82 -33.60 24.51
CA THR A 389 12.32 -33.14 25.82
C THR A 389 12.63 -31.64 25.76
N SER A 390 12.09 -30.88 26.72
CA SER A 390 12.49 -29.48 26.99
C SER A 390 13.83 -29.47 27.76
N PRO A 391 14.59 -28.35 27.89
CA PRO A 391 14.10 -27.01 28.26
C PRO A 391 14.62 -25.85 27.40
N THR A 392 13.91 -24.72 27.46
CA THR A 392 14.30 -23.37 27.02
C THR A 392 15.74 -23.00 27.38
N PRO A 393 16.44 -22.20 26.54
CA PRO A 393 16.54 -20.77 26.87
C PRO A 393 16.57 -19.77 25.68
N ALA A 394 16.23 -18.52 26.03
CA ALA A 394 16.64 -17.23 25.46
C ALA A 394 16.00 -16.73 24.13
N PRO A 395 15.73 -15.41 24.02
CA PRO A 395 15.02 -14.80 22.91
C PRO A 395 15.89 -14.78 21.65
N THR A 396 15.30 -15.14 20.52
CA THR A 396 15.94 -15.05 19.21
C THR A 396 15.94 -13.62 18.66
N PRO A 397 16.97 -13.24 17.90
CA PRO A 397 17.25 -11.86 17.51
C PRO A 397 16.36 -11.37 16.38
N ASN A 398 16.09 -10.07 16.37
CA ASN A 398 15.37 -9.34 15.33
C ASN A 398 15.92 -9.63 13.92
N PRO A 399 15.07 -9.75 12.89
CA PRO A 399 15.52 -9.80 11.50
C PRO A 399 16.13 -8.44 11.09
N PRO A 400 17.03 -8.43 10.08
CA PRO A 400 17.79 -7.24 9.71
C PRO A 400 16.87 -6.11 9.22
N SER A 401 17.27 -4.87 9.52
CA SER A 401 16.69 -3.67 8.92
C SER A 401 16.71 -3.80 7.39
N CYS A 402 15.53 -3.77 6.77
CA CYS A 402 15.38 -3.79 5.33
C CYS A 402 15.79 -2.43 4.75
N PHE A 403 17.07 -2.25 4.48
CA PHE A 403 17.51 -1.42 3.36
C PHE A 403 17.37 -2.28 2.10
N GLY A 404 16.19 -2.23 1.49
CA GLY A 404 15.92 -2.53 0.09
C GLY A 404 15.58 -1.23 -0.62
#